data_AF-A0A976FI43-F1
#
_entry.id   AF-A0A976FI43-F1
#
_cell.length_a   1.000
_cell.length_b   1.000
_cell.length_c   1.000
_cell.angle_alpha   90.00
_cell.angle_beta   90.00
_cell.angle_gamma   90.00
#
_symmetry.space_group_name_H-M   'P 1'
#
loop_
_entity.id
_entity.type
_entity.pdbx_description
1 polymer ?
#
loop_
_entity_poly.entity_id
_entity_poly.type
_entity_poly.pdbx_seq_one_letter_code
_entity_poly.pdbx_strand_id
1 'polypeptide(L)'
;MRLSSFKLQLLLPLWVGLGGYVWPQKQAPGKSLRSRRKARPWCVKRAWCDSLIYSNVVYALAAIFSFSCGQKCCGGLQMGAAIASVMFHRSKETKFLLLDALISGLLGIIFIFTGQHTLINEWYGILSIKTLLGMLCAFTWIYCGLPGGKRYERWHKRWHYVSGATTISTTLFLTVYVPEFDLLMHGLIQGYNCFK
;
A
#
# COMPACT_ATOMS: atom_id res chain seq x y z
N MET A 1 45.04 8.40 -1.26
CA MET A 1 43.89 9.11 -0.68
C MET A 1 42.93 8.08 -0.08
N ARG A 2 42.70 8.13 1.24
CA ARG A 2 41.80 7.20 1.96
C ARG A 2 40.39 7.81 2.00
N LEU A 3 39.40 7.07 1.50
CA LEU A 3 37.98 7.40 1.66
C LEU A 3 37.48 6.83 2.99
N SER A 4 37.20 7.72 3.94
CA SER A 4 36.65 7.39 5.25
C SER A 4 35.14 7.72 5.32
N SER A 5 34.34 6.68 5.57
CA SER A 5 33.09 6.62 6.36
C SER A 5 32.18 7.86 6.44
N PHE A 6 31.02 7.79 5.77
CA PHE A 6 29.88 8.68 6.00
C PHE A 6 28.95 8.07 7.06
N LYS A 7 28.79 8.74 8.20
CA LYS A 7 27.73 8.45 9.20
C LYS A 7 26.51 9.33 8.95
N LEU A 8 25.40 8.71 8.57
CA LEU A 8 24.10 9.35 8.41
C LEU A 8 23.33 9.30 9.75
N GLN A 9 23.38 10.37 10.54
CA GLN A 9 22.51 10.58 11.69
C GLN A 9 22.12 12.06 11.78
N LEU A 10 20.99 12.45 11.19
CA LEU A 10 20.22 13.61 11.68
C LEU A 10 18.84 13.67 11.02
N LEU A 11 17.78 13.58 11.84
CA LEU A 11 16.59 14.45 11.85
C LEU A 11 15.45 13.77 12.62
N LEU A 12 15.54 13.80 13.96
CA LEU A 12 14.39 13.72 14.86
C LEU A 12 14.04 15.14 15.31
N PRO A 13 12.77 15.57 15.27
CA PRO A 13 12.41 16.90 15.75
C PRO A 13 12.43 16.94 17.29
N LEU A 14 13.34 17.77 17.78
CA LEU A 14 13.51 18.23 19.15
C LEU A 14 12.29 19.08 19.56
N TRP A 15 11.42 18.56 20.44
CA TRP A 15 10.42 19.38 21.15
C TRP A 15 10.49 19.05 22.64
N VAL A 16 11.36 19.78 23.35
CA VAL A 16 11.31 19.93 24.82
C VAL A 16 11.63 21.38 25.16
N GLY A 17 10.66 22.05 25.80
CA GLY A 17 10.87 23.21 26.68
C GLY A 17 10.44 24.58 26.13
N LEU A 18 9.34 25.16 26.62
CA LEU A 18 9.32 26.08 27.78
C LEU A 18 7.97 26.83 27.93
N GLY A 19 7.49 26.95 29.17
CA GLY A 19 6.44 27.88 29.65
C GLY A 19 5.04 27.26 29.80
N GLY A 20 4.33 27.28 30.93
CA GLY A 20 4.55 27.84 32.26
C GLY A 20 3.24 27.74 33.06
N TYR A 21 3.36 27.43 34.35
CA TYR A 21 2.46 27.74 35.48
C TYR A 21 1.20 26.90 35.82
N VAL A 22 1.11 26.76 37.15
CA VAL A 22 -0.03 26.52 38.06
C VAL A 22 -0.41 25.07 38.37
N TRP A 23 0.16 24.61 39.49
CA TRP A 23 -0.35 23.56 40.36
C TRP A 23 -1.66 24.04 41.03
N PRO A 24 -2.65 23.15 41.23
CA PRO A 24 -3.26 23.09 42.55
C PRO A 24 -3.36 21.67 43.13
N GLN A 25 -2.85 21.61 44.35
CA GLN A 25 -3.41 20.98 45.55
C GLN A 25 -3.79 19.49 45.54
N LYS A 26 -3.09 18.78 46.43
CA LYS A 26 -3.40 17.44 46.96
C LYS A 26 -4.88 17.29 47.32
N GLN A 27 -5.49 16.20 46.87
CA GLN A 27 -6.56 15.51 47.60
C GLN A 27 -6.12 14.08 47.92
N ALA A 28 -6.41 13.66 49.15
CA ALA A 28 -5.99 12.42 49.81
C ALA A 28 -6.75 11.18 49.29
N PRO A 29 -6.36 9.94 49.65
CA PRO A 29 -6.60 8.75 48.85
C PRO A 29 -7.97 8.11 49.15
N GLY A 30 -8.88 8.20 48.19
CA GLY A 30 -10.07 7.35 48.14
C GLY A 30 -9.71 5.95 47.61
N LYS A 31 -9.61 4.98 48.51
CA LYS A 31 -9.50 3.55 48.16
C LYS A 31 -10.77 3.11 47.43
N SER A 32 -10.66 2.82 46.14
CA SER A 32 -11.60 1.97 45.41
C SER A 32 -10.81 0.98 44.58
N LEU A 33 -11.08 -0.29 44.86
CA LEU A 33 -10.37 -1.48 44.41
C LEU A 33 -10.32 -1.59 42.87
N ARG A 34 -9.11 -1.89 42.38
CA ARG A 34 -8.81 -2.91 41.35
C ARG A 34 -9.93 -3.21 40.32
N SER A 35 -9.74 -2.70 39.11
CA SER A 35 -9.48 -3.54 37.92
C SER A 35 -9.18 -2.65 36.71
N ARG A 36 -8.04 -1.96 36.73
CA ARG A 36 -7.48 -1.39 35.50
C ARG A 36 -6.64 -2.47 34.81
N ARG A 37 -7.27 -3.60 34.44
CA ARG A 37 -6.70 -4.45 33.40
C ARG A 37 -6.73 -3.62 32.12
N LYS A 38 -5.60 -2.97 31.80
CA LYS A 38 -5.30 -2.53 30.44
C LYS A 38 -5.50 -3.76 29.56
N ALA A 39 -6.65 -3.87 28.91
CA ALA A 39 -6.89 -4.88 27.90
C ALA A 39 -5.77 -4.71 26.88
N ARG A 40 -4.90 -5.72 26.77
CA ARG A 40 -3.92 -5.78 25.69
C ARG A 40 -4.72 -5.68 24.39
N PRO A 41 -4.44 -4.74 23.47
CA PRO A 41 -5.17 -4.61 22.21
C PRO A 41 -4.67 -5.65 21.19
N TRP A 42 -4.45 -6.88 21.65
CA TRP A 42 -3.95 -7.97 20.82
C TRP A 42 -5.17 -8.78 20.36
N CYS A 43 -5.45 -8.71 19.05
CA CYS A 43 -6.50 -9.46 18.34
C CYS A 43 -7.95 -8.94 18.40
N VAL A 44 -8.19 -7.63 18.29
CA VAL A 44 -9.53 -7.15 17.90
C VAL A 44 -9.66 -7.23 16.38
N LYS A 45 -10.38 -8.23 15.87
CA LYS A 45 -10.69 -8.31 14.44
C LYS A 45 -11.62 -7.13 14.06
N ARG A 46 -11.31 -6.40 12.99
CA ARG A 46 -12.10 -5.22 12.52
C ARG A 46 -13.42 -5.60 11.85
N ALA A 47 -14.55 -4.98 12.15
CA ALA A 47 -15.85 -5.35 11.57
C ALA A 47 -15.82 -5.38 10.02
N TRP A 48 -16.56 -6.31 9.39
CA TRP A 48 -16.61 -6.44 7.93
C TRP A 48 -17.10 -5.17 7.24
N CYS A 49 -18.03 -4.46 7.86
CA CYS A 49 -18.57 -3.21 7.33
C CYS A 49 -17.65 -1.99 7.57
N ASP A 50 -16.40 -2.21 7.94
CA ASP A 50 -15.46 -1.11 8.18
C ASP A 50 -15.06 -0.42 6.87
N SER A 51 -15.05 0.91 6.91
CA SER A 51 -14.82 1.74 5.72
C SER A 51 -13.44 1.54 5.07
N LEU A 52 -12.42 1.14 5.82
CA LEU A 52 -11.09 0.83 5.29
C LEU A 52 -11.08 -0.54 4.61
N ILE A 53 -11.81 -1.51 5.15
CA ILE A 53 -11.99 -2.81 4.48
C ILE A 53 -12.70 -2.59 3.15
N TYR A 54 -13.81 -1.84 3.14
CA TYR A 54 -14.55 -1.53 1.92
C TYR A 54 -13.73 -0.79 0.87
N SER A 55 -12.79 0.07 1.27
CA SER A 55 -11.95 0.77 0.29
C SER A 55 -11.08 -0.16 -0.57
N ASN A 56 -10.90 -1.44 -0.20
CA ASN A 56 -10.25 -2.44 -1.05
C ASN A 56 -11.08 -2.86 -2.27
N VAL A 57 -12.37 -2.49 -2.34
CA VAL A 57 -13.24 -2.80 -3.49
C VAL A 57 -12.65 -2.27 -4.79
N VAL A 58 -11.87 -1.19 -4.74
CA VAL A 58 -11.19 -0.62 -5.92
C VAL A 58 -10.22 -1.60 -6.57
N TYR A 59 -9.57 -2.46 -5.79
CA TYR A 59 -8.67 -3.49 -6.32
C TYR A 59 -9.45 -4.67 -6.92
N ALA A 60 -10.58 -5.03 -6.31
CA ALA A 60 -11.49 -6.02 -6.87
C ALA A 60 -12.11 -5.53 -8.20
N LEU A 61 -12.47 -4.24 -8.27
CA LEU A 61 -12.95 -3.61 -9.51
C LEU A 61 -11.87 -3.59 -10.59
N ALA A 62 -10.63 -3.24 -10.23
CA ALA A 62 -9.50 -3.33 -11.15
C ALA A 62 -9.34 -4.76 -11.70
N ALA A 63 -9.45 -5.76 -10.84
CA ALA A 63 -9.35 -7.16 -11.24
C ALA A 63 -10.46 -7.57 -12.21
N ILE A 64 -11.71 -7.21 -11.91
CA ILE A 64 -12.86 -7.46 -12.81
C ILE A 64 -12.62 -6.83 -14.17
N PHE A 65 -12.15 -5.58 -14.19
CA PHE A 65 -11.84 -4.87 -15.41
C PHE A 65 -10.72 -5.58 -16.21
N SER A 66 -9.61 -5.94 -15.56
CA SER A 66 -8.53 -6.71 -16.18
C SER A 66 -9.02 -8.04 -16.76
N PHE A 67 -9.86 -8.79 -16.04
CA PHE A 67 -10.41 -10.05 -16.54
C PHE A 67 -11.32 -9.85 -17.75
N SER A 68 -12.10 -8.76 -17.77
CA SER A 68 -12.96 -8.41 -18.92
C SER A 68 -12.16 -8.03 -20.17
N CYS A 69 -10.96 -7.47 -19.97
CA CYS A 69 -10.01 -7.14 -21.04
C CYS A 69 -9.08 -8.32 -21.41
N GLY A 70 -9.33 -9.53 -20.90
CA GLY A 70 -8.50 -10.71 -21.19
C GLY A 70 -7.15 -10.76 -20.47
N GLN A 71 -6.83 -9.80 -19.59
CA GLN A 71 -5.58 -9.74 -18.83
C GLN A 71 -5.66 -10.58 -17.56
N LYS A 72 -5.47 -11.90 -17.69
CA LYS A 72 -5.58 -12.86 -16.59
C LYS A 72 -4.46 -12.67 -15.57
N CYS A 73 -3.23 -12.34 -16.00
CA CYS A 73 -2.11 -12.10 -15.09
C CYS A 73 -2.38 -10.90 -14.18
N CYS A 74 -2.73 -9.75 -14.78
CA CYS A 74 -3.09 -8.54 -14.02
C CYS A 74 -4.33 -8.76 -13.14
N GLY A 75 -5.38 -9.38 -13.68
CA GLY A 75 -6.60 -9.67 -12.92
C GLY A 75 -6.35 -10.57 -11.70
N GLY A 76 -5.52 -11.61 -11.87
CA GLY A 76 -5.12 -12.49 -10.77
C GLY A 76 -4.36 -11.77 -9.67
N LEU A 77 -3.35 -10.98 -10.03
CA LEU A 77 -2.58 -10.18 -9.07
C LEU A 77 -3.47 -9.16 -8.34
N GLN A 78 -4.33 -8.45 -9.05
CA GLN A 78 -5.21 -7.43 -8.46
C GLN A 78 -6.24 -8.02 -7.51
N MET A 79 -6.84 -9.17 -7.87
CA MET A 79 -7.76 -9.89 -6.98
C MET A 79 -7.01 -10.45 -5.77
N GLY A 80 -5.81 -10.99 -5.97
CA GLY A 80 -4.94 -11.46 -4.90
C GLY A 80 -4.59 -10.36 -3.90
N ALA A 81 -4.23 -9.16 -4.39
CA ALA A 81 -3.97 -7.98 -3.56
C ALA A 81 -5.23 -7.57 -2.78
N ALA A 82 -6.39 -7.54 -3.43
CA ALA A 82 -7.67 -7.22 -2.77
C ALA A 82 -7.95 -8.18 -1.61
N ILE A 83 -7.80 -9.49 -1.83
CA ILE A 83 -8.02 -10.52 -0.81
C ILE A 83 -6.99 -10.38 0.32
N ALA A 84 -5.71 -10.30 -0.01
CA ALA A 84 -4.63 -10.19 0.97
C ALA A 84 -4.79 -8.94 1.85
N SER A 85 -5.09 -7.80 1.24
CA SER A 85 -5.29 -6.54 1.95
C SER A 85 -6.53 -6.57 2.84
N VAL A 86 -7.66 -7.12 2.37
CA VAL A 86 -8.87 -7.32 3.21
C VAL A 86 -8.57 -8.23 4.40
N MET A 87 -7.89 -9.36 4.17
CA MET A 87 -7.49 -10.28 5.23
C MET A 87 -6.56 -9.61 6.24
N PHE A 88 -5.59 -8.81 5.78
CA PHE A 88 -4.72 -8.03 6.67
C PHE A 88 -5.51 -7.02 7.50
N HIS A 89 -6.39 -6.23 6.87
CA HIS A 89 -7.16 -5.22 7.60
C HIS A 89 -8.14 -5.82 8.60
N ARG A 90 -8.69 -7.00 8.30
CA ARG A 90 -9.59 -7.75 9.18
C ARG A 90 -8.87 -8.42 10.35
N SER A 91 -7.82 -9.18 10.06
CA SER A 91 -7.13 -10.04 11.04
C SER A 91 -5.97 -9.36 11.76
N LYS A 92 -5.35 -8.35 11.12
CA LYS A 92 -4.09 -7.71 11.52
C LYS A 92 -2.91 -8.68 11.62
N GLU A 93 -2.98 -9.83 10.96
CA GLU A 93 -1.87 -10.79 10.89
C GLU A 93 -0.83 -10.37 9.84
N THR A 94 0.44 -10.34 10.23
CA THR A 94 1.56 -9.86 9.40
C THR A 94 1.80 -10.70 8.15
N LYS A 95 1.42 -11.98 8.13
CA LYS A 95 1.52 -12.84 6.94
C LYS A 95 0.72 -12.30 5.75
N PHE A 96 -0.45 -11.73 6.01
CA PHE A 96 -1.29 -11.13 4.97
C PHE A 96 -0.72 -9.79 4.49
N LEU A 97 -0.07 -9.03 5.38
CA LEU A 97 0.66 -7.82 4.98
C LEU A 97 1.83 -8.15 4.04
N LEU A 98 2.58 -9.21 4.35
CA LEU A 98 3.69 -9.64 3.50
C LEU A 98 3.18 -10.09 2.12
N LEU A 99 2.08 -10.83 2.08
CA LEU A 99 1.44 -11.24 0.83
C LEU A 99 0.93 -10.04 0.02
N ASP A 100 0.25 -9.09 0.66
CA ASP A 100 -0.24 -7.86 0.04
C ASP A 100 0.92 -7.04 -0.54
N ALA A 101 2.00 -6.89 0.23
CA ALA A 101 3.21 -6.18 -0.21
C ALA A 101 3.92 -6.88 -1.37
N LEU A 102 4.02 -8.21 -1.35
CA LEU A 102 4.63 -8.99 -2.43
C LEU A 102 3.86 -8.81 -3.74
N ILE A 103 2.54 -9.00 -3.70
CA ILE A 103 1.67 -8.86 -4.88
C ILE A 103 1.68 -7.41 -5.38
N SER A 104 1.61 -6.44 -4.47
CA SER A 104 1.71 -5.02 -4.81
C SER A 104 3.06 -4.66 -5.43
N GLY A 105 4.15 -5.29 -4.98
CA GLY A 105 5.48 -5.15 -5.58
C GLY A 105 5.51 -5.66 -7.03
N LEU A 106 4.91 -6.82 -7.31
CA LEU A 106 4.77 -7.33 -8.67
C LEU A 106 3.96 -6.39 -9.57
N LEU A 107 2.84 -5.86 -9.07
CA LEU A 107 2.05 -4.85 -9.77
C LEU A 107 2.86 -3.55 -10.02
N GLY A 108 3.73 -3.18 -9.08
CA GLY A 108 4.67 -2.07 -9.22
C GLY A 108 5.68 -2.30 -10.35
N ILE A 109 6.20 -3.52 -10.52
CA ILE A 109 7.09 -3.87 -11.64
C ILE A 109 6.34 -3.73 -12.97
N ILE A 110 5.10 -4.24 -13.05
CA ILE A 110 4.26 -4.10 -14.25
C ILE A 110 4.02 -2.62 -14.56
N PHE A 111 3.75 -1.81 -13.55
CA PHE A 111 3.59 -0.37 -13.70
C PHE A 111 4.84 0.31 -14.30
N ILE A 112 6.03 -0.04 -13.80
CA ILE A 112 7.32 0.45 -14.30
C ILE A 112 7.54 0.01 -15.75
N PHE A 113 7.27 -1.26 -16.06
CA PHE A 113 7.34 -1.79 -17.42
C PHE A 113 6.47 -0.96 -18.39
N THR A 114 5.20 -0.70 -18.03
CA THR A 114 4.35 0.15 -18.86
C THR A 114 4.89 1.58 -18.97
N GLY A 115 5.50 2.13 -17.91
CA GLY A 115 6.14 3.44 -17.94
C GLY A 115 7.32 3.50 -18.91
N GLN A 116 8.18 2.48 -18.90
CA GLN A 116 9.28 2.34 -19.86
C GLN A 116 8.75 2.20 -21.30
N HIS A 117 7.71 1.40 -21.51
CA HIS A 117 7.08 1.26 -22.81
C HIS A 117 6.53 2.61 -23.32
N THR A 118 5.90 3.40 -22.45
CA THR A 118 5.40 4.74 -22.82
C THR A 118 6.52 5.74 -23.13
N LEU A 119 7.67 5.62 -22.46
CA LEU A 119 8.86 6.43 -22.74
C LEU A 119 9.46 6.11 -24.11
N ILE A 120 9.65 4.82 -24.41
CA ILE A 120 10.24 4.35 -25.68
C ILE A 120 9.38 4.75 -26.88
N ASN A 121 8.06 4.75 -26.71
CA ASN A 121 7.11 5.12 -27.77
C ASN A 121 6.75 6.63 -27.77
N GLU A 122 7.44 7.46 -26.99
CA GLU A 122 7.26 8.91 -26.93
C GLU A 122 5.83 9.38 -26.58
N TRP A 123 5.09 8.57 -25.81
CA TRP A 123 3.73 8.90 -25.37
C TRP A 123 3.74 9.79 -24.13
N TYR A 124 4.28 11.00 -24.26
CA TYR A 124 4.53 11.90 -23.13
C TYR A 124 3.28 12.27 -22.33
N GLY A 125 2.12 12.36 -22.99
CA GLY A 125 0.83 12.57 -22.29
C GLY A 125 0.52 11.45 -21.29
N ILE A 126 0.64 10.20 -21.73
CA ILE A 126 0.43 9.01 -20.90
C ILE A 126 1.48 8.92 -19.79
N LEU A 127 2.74 9.17 -20.15
CA LEU A 127 3.85 9.17 -19.22
C LEU A 127 3.68 10.21 -18.10
N SER A 128 3.16 11.39 -18.41
CA SER A 128 2.91 12.44 -17.42
C SER A 128 1.86 12.00 -16.40
N ILE A 129 0.76 11.39 -16.86
CA ILE A 129 -0.29 10.84 -16.00
C ILE A 129 0.26 9.71 -15.13
N LYS A 130 1.05 8.80 -15.71
CA LYS A 130 1.68 7.72 -14.95
C LYS A 130 2.65 8.26 -13.90
N THR A 131 3.51 9.20 -14.26
CA THR A 131 4.46 9.81 -13.30
C THR A 131 3.72 10.46 -12.14
N LEU A 132 2.64 11.21 -12.40
CA LEU A 132 1.80 11.79 -11.35
C LEU A 132 1.18 10.72 -10.44
N LEU A 133 0.59 9.68 -11.02
CA LEU A 133 0.01 8.56 -10.26
C LEU A 133 1.08 7.83 -9.44
N GLY A 134 2.25 7.58 -10.01
CA GLY A 134 3.39 6.98 -9.34
C GLY A 134 3.90 7.82 -8.17
N MET A 135 4.00 9.14 -8.33
CA MET A 135 4.39 10.06 -7.25
C MET A 135 3.36 10.08 -6.12
N LEU A 136 2.08 10.23 -6.45
CA LEU A 136 1.00 10.18 -5.46
C LEU A 136 1.02 8.84 -4.73
N CYS A 137 1.29 7.77 -5.46
CA CYS A 137 1.32 6.42 -4.95
C CYS A 137 2.51 6.22 -3.98
N ALA A 138 3.73 6.58 -4.39
CA ALA A 138 4.93 6.50 -3.56
C ALA A 138 4.81 7.36 -2.28
N PHE A 139 4.26 8.57 -2.41
CA PHE A 139 4.02 9.45 -1.27
C PHE A 139 3.15 8.76 -0.21
N THR A 140 2.06 8.12 -0.63
CA THR A 140 1.16 7.40 0.28
C THR A 140 1.72 6.07 0.78
N TRP A 141 2.58 5.39 0.01
CA TRP A 141 3.25 4.15 0.43
C TRP A 141 4.21 4.38 1.60
N ILE A 142 4.99 5.47 1.60
CA ILE A 142 5.95 5.79 2.68
C ILE A 142 5.25 5.85 4.04
N TYR A 143 3.97 6.21 4.07
CA TYR A 143 3.20 6.27 5.29
C TYR A 143 2.46 4.96 5.63
N CYS A 144 2.46 3.94 4.76
CA CYS A 144 1.84 2.64 5.03
C CYS A 144 2.61 1.83 6.09
N GLY A 145 1.89 1.21 7.02
CA GLY A 145 2.46 0.35 8.06
C GLY A 145 2.80 1.04 9.38
N LEU A 146 2.71 2.37 9.45
CA LEU A 146 2.86 3.09 10.72
C LEU A 146 1.64 2.83 11.63
N PRO A 147 1.85 2.58 12.93
CA PRO A 147 0.74 2.56 13.89
C PRO A 147 0.15 3.96 13.91
N GLY A 148 -1.13 4.08 13.59
CA GLY A 148 -1.75 5.39 13.55
C GLY A 148 -3.23 5.32 13.85
N GLY A 149 -3.68 6.29 14.63
CA GLY A 149 -5.10 6.49 14.91
C GLY A 149 -5.87 7.00 13.69
N LYS A 150 -6.99 7.69 13.92
CA LYS A 150 -7.94 8.14 12.89
C LYS A 150 -7.31 8.90 11.70
N ARG A 151 -6.18 9.58 11.89
CA ARG A 151 -5.47 10.27 10.80
C ARG A 151 -4.87 9.27 9.81
N TYR A 152 -4.15 8.26 10.30
CA TYR A 152 -3.55 7.23 9.46
C TYR A 152 -4.61 6.47 8.66
N GLU A 153 -5.72 6.09 9.30
CA GLU A 153 -6.80 5.38 8.61
C GLU A 153 -7.40 6.18 7.44
N ARG A 154 -7.60 7.50 7.61
CA ARG A 154 -8.06 8.36 6.53
C ARG A 154 -7.05 8.43 5.39
N TRP A 155 -5.76 8.52 5.71
CA TRP A 155 -4.69 8.51 4.72
C TRP A 155 -4.60 7.16 3.99
N HIS A 156 -4.65 6.05 4.72
CA HIS A 156 -4.63 4.69 4.17
C HIS A 156 -5.86 4.42 3.28
N LYS A 157 -7.02 4.97 3.63
CA LYS A 157 -8.20 4.89 2.77
C LYS A 157 -7.98 5.64 1.45
N ARG A 158 -7.39 6.85 1.48
CA ARG A 158 -7.03 7.61 0.28
C ARG A 158 -5.99 6.88 -0.56
N TRP A 159 -5.02 6.25 0.10
CA TRP A 159 -4.03 5.39 -0.53
C TRP A 159 -4.71 4.34 -1.42
N HIS A 160 -5.66 3.56 -0.89
CA HIS A 160 -6.38 2.55 -1.68
C HIS A 160 -7.02 3.12 -2.95
N TYR A 161 -7.63 4.31 -2.89
CA TYR A 161 -8.21 4.93 -4.08
C TYR A 161 -7.16 5.37 -5.11
N VAL A 162 -6.05 5.96 -4.65
CA VAL A 162 -4.96 6.41 -5.53
C VAL A 162 -4.24 5.23 -6.18
N SER A 163 -3.87 4.21 -5.41
CA SER A 163 -3.24 3.00 -5.93
C SER A 163 -4.21 2.19 -6.80
N GLY A 164 -5.49 2.15 -6.45
CA GLY A 164 -6.56 1.55 -7.26
C GLY A 164 -6.70 2.23 -8.62
N ALA A 165 -6.73 3.56 -8.67
CA ALA A 165 -6.75 4.32 -9.92
C ALA A 165 -5.47 4.12 -10.76
N THR A 166 -4.31 4.04 -10.09
CA THR A 166 -3.02 3.71 -10.72
C THR A 166 -3.05 2.32 -11.37
N THR A 167 -3.70 1.37 -10.70
CA THR A 167 -3.85 -0.01 -11.16
C THR A 167 -4.80 -0.08 -12.37
N ILE A 168 -5.98 0.54 -12.30
CA ILE A 168 -6.97 0.56 -13.39
C ILE A 168 -6.40 1.24 -14.64
N SER A 169 -5.77 2.41 -14.47
CA SER A 169 -5.14 3.11 -15.59
C SER A 169 -4.04 2.27 -16.25
N THR A 170 -3.25 1.53 -15.47
CA THR A 170 -2.23 0.62 -16.01
C THR A 170 -2.85 -0.53 -16.80
N THR A 171 -3.92 -1.16 -16.30
CA THR A 171 -4.69 -2.18 -17.02
C THR A 171 -5.21 -1.65 -18.37
N LEU A 172 -5.80 -0.45 -18.36
CA LEU A 172 -6.28 0.22 -19.58
C LEU A 172 -5.15 0.43 -20.59
N PHE A 173 -3.99 0.93 -20.14
CA PHE A 173 -2.84 1.12 -21.02
C PHE A 173 -2.32 -0.19 -21.60
N LEU A 174 -2.18 -1.22 -20.78
CA LEU A 174 -1.78 -2.54 -21.26
C LEU A 174 -2.79 -3.09 -22.28
N THR A 175 -4.09 -2.86 -22.07
CA THR A 175 -5.13 -3.39 -22.97
C THR A 175 -5.06 -2.73 -24.33
N VAL A 176 -4.84 -1.42 -24.37
CA VAL A 176 -4.86 -0.64 -25.61
C VAL A 176 -3.54 -0.74 -26.38
N TYR A 177 -2.42 -0.74 -25.67
CA TYR A 177 -1.10 -0.53 -26.28
C TYR A 177 -0.16 -1.75 -26.19
N VAL A 178 -0.47 -2.73 -25.35
CA VAL A 178 0.30 -3.98 -25.21
C VAL A 178 -0.67 -5.17 -25.03
N PRO A 179 -1.59 -5.41 -25.99
CA PRO A 179 -2.61 -6.45 -25.82
C PRO A 179 -2.02 -7.87 -25.65
N GLU A 180 -0.80 -8.09 -26.11
CA GLU A 180 -0.05 -9.35 -25.98
C GLU A 180 0.62 -9.52 -24.60
N PHE A 181 0.42 -8.59 -23.66
CA PHE A 181 1.08 -8.61 -22.35
C PHE A 181 0.90 -9.95 -21.61
N ASP A 182 -0.30 -10.53 -21.63
CA ASP A 182 -0.56 -11.80 -20.95
C ASP A 182 0.19 -12.98 -21.59
N LEU A 183 0.41 -12.94 -22.91
CA LEU A 183 1.23 -13.93 -23.63
C LEU A 183 2.71 -13.79 -23.28
N LEU A 184 3.22 -12.56 -23.21
CA LEU A 184 4.58 -12.27 -22.75
C LEU A 184 4.81 -12.81 -21.33
N MET A 185 3.87 -12.57 -20.42
CA MET A 185 3.94 -13.08 -19.05
C MET A 185 3.92 -14.61 -19.00
N HIS A 186 3.06 -15.24 -19.80
CA HIS A 186 3.00 -16.70 -19.89
C HIS A 186 4.32 -17.29 -20.43
N GLY A 187 4.90 -16.67 -21.46
CA GLY A 187 6.20 -17.06 -22.02
C GLY A 187 7.34 -16.94 -21.01
N LEU A 188 7.38 -15.87 -20.21
CA LEU A 188 8.38 -15.71 -19.15
C LEU A 188 8.28 -16.79 -18.07
N ILE A 189 7.05 -17.14 -17.65
CA ILE A 189 6.81 -18.17 -16.64
C ILE A 189 7.20 -19.56 -17.18
N GLN A 190 6.83 -19.87 -18.43
CA GLN A 190 7.18 -21.15 -19.06
C GLN A 190 8.67 -21.26 -19.35
N GLY A 191 9.28 -20.19 -19.86
CA GLY A 191 10.73 -20.13 -20.12
C GLY A 191 11.53 -20.42 -18.85
N TYR A 192 11.15 -19.84 -17.70
CA TYR A 192 11.77 -20.14 -16.42
C TYR A 192 11.66 -21.62 -16.02
N ASN A 193 10.52 -22.26 -16.29
CA ASN A 193 10.32 -23.67 -15.98
C ASN A 193 11.09 -24.62 -16.91
N CYS A 194 11.51 -24.16 -18.09
CA CYS A 194 12.31 -24.96 -19.03
C CYS A 194 13.81 -24.96 -18.69
N PHE A 195 14.26 -24.05 -17.82
CA PHE A 195 15.65 -23.95 -17.33
C PHE A 195 15.85 -24.60 -15.95
N LYS A 196 14.81 -25.26 -15.39
CA LYS A 196 14.91 -26.12 -14.21
C LYS A 196 14.96 -27.59 -14.62
#